data_AF-A0A4R4YA10-F1
#
_entry.id   AF-A0A4R4YA10-F1
#
_cell.length_a   1.000
_cell.length_b   1.000
_cell.length_c   1.000
_cell.angle_alpha   90.00
_cell.angle_beta   90.00
_cell.angle_gamma   90.00
#
_symmetry.space_group_name_H-M   'P 1'
#
loop_
_entity.id
_entity.type
_entity.pdbx_description
1 polymer ?
#
loop_
_entity_poly.entity_id
_entity_poly.type
_entity_poly.pdbx_seq_one_letter_code
_entity_poly.pdbx_strand_id
1 'polypeptide(L)'
;MSGQQARADQHLFAELGLRTRLFAQGAVAWLFGRGGDPFARLLHSPWRDNPYPLYAGMRAQGPLVRSKLGLLICTTHDLCDEVLRDRRFGVRKSVRVLR
;
A
#
# COMPACT_ATOMS: atom_id res chain seq x y z
N MET A 1 43.46 -0.54 2.12
CA MET A 1 42.01 -0.61 2.41
C MET A 1 41.20 0.22 1.40
N SER A 2 41.12 -0.13 0.10
CA SER A 2 40.87 0.93 -0.91
C SER A 2 39.71 0.79 -1.91
N GLY A 3 38.92 -0.29 -1.96
CA GLY A 3 37.83 -0.35 -2.96
C GLY A 3 36.65 -1.23 -2.58
N GLN A 4 36.92 -2.41 -2.04
CA GLN A 4 35.88 -3.35 -1.61
C GLN A 4 35.11 -2.86 -0.37
N GLN A 5 35.81 -2.14 0.53
CA GLN A 5 35.23 -1.55 1.74
C GLN A 5 34.27 -0.40 1.40
N ALA A 6 34.68 0.51 0.52
CA ALA A 6 33.85 1.64 0.09
C ALA A 6 32.56 1.20 -0.61
N ARG A 7 32.60 0.11 -1.37
CA ARG A 7 31.41 -0.48 -2.02
C ARG A 7 30.47 -1.10 -0.99
N ALA A 8 31.00 -1.79 0.02
CA ALA A 8 30.20 -2.35 1.12
C ALA A 8 29.48 -1.27 1.94
N ASP A 9 30.16 -0.16 2.24
CA ASP A 9 29.58 0.97 2.97
C ASP A 9 28.43 1.62 2.18
N GLN A 10 28.59 1.79 0.87
CA GLN A 10 27.53 2.33 -0.01
C GLN A 10 26.26 1.45 -0.01
N HIS A 11 26.43 0.12 -0.07
CA HIS A 11 25.32 -0.81 0.03
C HIS A 11 24.62 -0.70 1.40
N LEU A 12 25.38 -0.61 2.49
CA LEU A 12 24.86 -0.42 3.83
C LEU A 12 24.03 0.87 3.96
N PHE A 13 24.51 2.00 3.45
CA PHE A 13 23.77 3.26 3.47
C PHE A 13 22.48 3.19 2.63
N ALA A 14 22.53 2.55 1.46
CA ALA A 14 21.36 2.35 0.62
C ALA A 14 20.29 1.48 1.31
N GLU A 15 20.72 0.39 1.95
CA GLU A 15 19.86 -0.50 2.74
C GLU A 15 19.24 0.22 3.93
N LEU A 16 20.02 0.99 4.69
CA LEU A 16 19.52 1.78 5.81
C LEU A 16 18.46 2.80 5.35
N GLY A 17 18.73 3.52 4.25
CA GLY A 17 17.76 4.45 3.68
C GLY A 17 16.46 3.77 3.24
N LEU A 18 16.56 2.58 2.61
CA LEU A 18 15.40 1.78 2.24
C LEU A 18 14.62 1.32 3.47
N ARG A 19 15.30 0.77 4.48
CA ARG A 19 14.68 0.30 5.74
C ARG A 19 13.94 1.42 6.45
N THR A 20 14.54 2.61 6.55
CA THR A 20 13.90 3.79 7.15
C THR A 20 12.65 4.19 6.37
N ARG A 21 12.69 4.20 5.04
CA ARG A 21 11.52 4.52 4.20
C ARG A 21 10.39 3.51 4.36
N LEU A 22 10.70 2.21 4.32
CA LEU A 22 9.72 1.15 4.52
C LEU A 22 9.09 1.21 5.92
N PHE A 23 9.90 1.47 6.94
CA PHE A 23 9.42 1.66 8.30
C PHE A 23 8.48 2.87 8.40
N ALA A 24 8.88 4.02 7.85
CA ALA A 24 8.04 5.22 7.84
C ALA A 24 6.71 4.99 7.10
N GLN A 25 6.73 4.33 5.94
CA GLN A 25 5.53 3.96 5.19
C GLN A 25 4.59 3.05 6.00
N GLY A 26 5.16 2.03 6.67
CA GLY A 26 4.41 1.15 7.55
C GLY A 26 3.80 1.89 8.75
N ALA A 27 4.56 2.78 9.38
CA ALA A 27 4.08 3.57 10.51
C ALA A 27 2.94 4.52 10.11
N VAL A 28 3.06 5.19 8.95
CA VAL A 28 2.00 6.06 8.42
C VAL A 28 0.74 5.26 8.13
N ALA A 29 0.85 4.12 7.42
CA ALA A 29 -0.29 3.24 7.16
C ALA A 29 -0.94 2.76 8.46
N TRP A 30 -0.15 2.41 9.47
CA TRP A 30 -0.66 1.99 10.77
C TRP A 30 -1.45 3.09 11.48
N LEU A 31 -0.94 4.33 11.46
CA LEU A 31 -1.65 5.49 12.03
C LEU A 31 -3.01 5.72 11.34
N PHE A 32 -3.08 5.62 10.01
CA PHE A 32 -4.34 5.72 9.29
C PHE A 32 -5.30 4.57 9.62
N GLY A 33 -4.79 3.34 9.77
CA GLY A 33 -5.59 2.18 10.17
C GLY A 33 -6.18 2.34 11.57
N ARG A 34 -5.37 2.82 12.52
CA ARG A 34 -5.83 3.19 13.85
C ARG A 34 -6.87 4.31 13.81
N GLY A 35 -6.69 5.29 12.92
CA GLY A 35 -7.62 6.38 12.64
C GLY A 35 -8.88 6.01 11.82
N GLY A 36 -9.17 4.71 11.68
CA GLY A 36 -10.43 4.22 11.11
C GLY A 36 -10.43 3.98 9.61
N ASP A 37 -9.29 4.14 8.92
CA ASP A 37 -9.22 3.81 7.50
C ASP A 37 -9.29 2.29 7.28
N PRO A 38 -10.34 1.76 6.61
CA PRO A 38 -10.53 0.32 6.49
C PRO A 38 -9.48 -0.33 5.61
N PHE A 39 -8.96 0.35 4.59
CA PHE A 39 -7.91 -0.18 3.72
C PHE A 39 -6.57 -0.24 4.46
N ALA A 40 -6.20 0.80 5.19
CA ALA A 40 -4.97 0.83 5.97
C ALA A 40 -4.96 -0.24 7.08
N ARG A 41 -6.12 -0.57 7.66
CA ARG A 41 -6.25 -1.71 8.59
C ARG A 41 -5.90 -3.05 7.96
N LEU A 42 -6.21 -3.28 6.68
CA LEU A 42 -5.81 -4.51 5.97
C LEU A 42 -4.29 -4.69 5.87
N LEU A 43 -3.52 -3.61 6.06
CA LEU A 43 -2.06 -3.64 5.99
C LEU A 43 -1.41 -4.09 7.32
N HIS A 44 -2.16 -4.22 8.42
CA HIS A 44 -1.59 -4.46 9.74
C HIS A 44 -2.41 -5.45 10.59
N SER A 45 -1.73 -6.25 11.42
CA SER A 45 -2.37 -6.99 12.52
C SER A 45 -2.88 -5.98 13.58
N PRO A 46 -3.99 -6.27 14.30
CA PRO A 46 -4.79 -7.50 14.25
C PRO A 46 -5.85 -7.53 13.13
N TRP A 47 -6.09 -6.42 12.45
CA TRP A 47 -7.22 -6.33 11.52
C TRP A 47 -7.03 -7.16 10.25
N ARG A 48 -5.78 -7.33 9.80
CA ARG A 48 -5.45 -8.22 8.68
C ARG A 48 -5.83 -9.68 8.97
N ASP A 49 -5.81 -10.08 10.23
CA ASP A 49 -5.99 -11.48 10.63
C ASP A 49 -7.45 -11.93 10.46
N ASN A 50 -8.40 -10.99 10.54
CA ASN A 50 -9.81 -11.20 10.16
C ASN A 50 -10.33 -10.01 9.33
N PRO A 51 -10.15 -10.02 8.00
CA PRO A 51 -10.46 -8.88 7.15
C PRO A 51 -11.93 -8.81 6.72
N TYR A 52 -12.71 -9.89 6.85
CA TYR A 52 -14.08 -9.95 6.35
C TYR A 52 -15.03 -8.88 6.91
N PRO A 53 -14.96 -8.51 8.21
CA PRO A 53 -15.73 -7.39 8.73
C PRO A 53 -15.39 -6.05 8.06
N LEU A 54 -14.12 -5.84 7.68
CA LEU A 54 -13.70 -4.64 6.96
C LEU A 54 -14.27 -4.63 5.54
N TYR A 55 -14.25 -5.77 4.84
CA TYR A 55 -14.87 -5.88 3.52
C TYR A 55 -16.37 -5.62 3.56
N ALA A 56 -17.07 -6.19 4.55
CA ALA A 56 -18.50 -5.96 4.75
C ALA A 56 -18.79 -4.47 5.04
N GLY A 57 -18.02 -3.85 5.93
CA GLY A 57 -18.16 -2.43 6.26
C GLY A 57 -17.86 -1.49 5.09
N MET A 58 -16.90 -1.82 4.23
CA MET A 58 -16.65 -1.06 3.01
C MET A 58 -17.76 -1.25 1.98
N ARG A 59 -18.26 -2.49 1.80
CA ARG A 59 -19.37 -2.77 0.87
C ARG A 59 -20.66 -2.05 1.27
N ALA A 60 -20.92 -1.93 2.56
CA ALA A 60 -22.06 -1.17 3.09
C ALA A 60 -21.99 0.34 2.77
N GLN A 61 -20.80 0.90 2.55
CA GLN A 61 -20.61 2.31 2.17
C GLN A 61 -20.89 2.56 0.68
N GLY A 62 -20.88 1.52 -0.14
CA GLY A 62 -21.10 1.61 -1.58
C GLY A 62 -20.05 0.85 -2.40
N PRO A 63 -20.25 0.77 -3.73
CA PRO A 63 -19.42 -0.05 -4.62
C PRO A 63 -17.98 0.45 -4.76
N LEU A 64 -17.74 1.76 -4.54
CA LEU A 64 -16.43 2.40 -4.62
C LEU A 64 -16.20 3.29 -3.39
N VAL A 65 -15.11 3.04 -2.66
CA VAL A 65 -14.77 3.77 -1.43
C VAL A 65 -13.39 4.39 -1.56
N ARG A 66 -13.20 5.59 -1.00
CA ARG A 66 -11.89 6.26 -0.97
C ARG A 66 -11.20 6.09 0.38
N SER A 67 -9.97 5.59 0.36
CA SER A 67 -9.10 5.54 1.54
C SER A 67 -8.44 6.89 1.79
N LYS A 68 -8.15 7.18 3.06
CA LYS A 68 -7.31 8.29 3.52
C LYS A 68 -5.88 8.21 2.96
N LEU A 69 -5.44 7.05 2.49
CA LEU A 69 -4.19 6.86 1.75
C LEU A 69 -4.27 7.30 0.27
N GLY A 70 -5.43 7.81 -0.18
CA GLY A 70 -5.64 8.31 -1.55
C GLY A 70 -6.03 7.24 -2.56
N LEU A 71 -6.21 6.00 -2.13
CA LEU A 71 -6.61 4.86 -2.97
C LEU A 71 -8.13 4.79 -3.15
N LEU A 72 -8.55 4.27 -4.30
CA LEU A 72 -9.94 3.89 -4.57
C LEU A 72 -10.07 2.37 -4.44
N ILE A 73 -11.09 1.93 -3.72
CA ILE A 73 -11.33 0.52 -3.37
C ILE A 73 -12.66 0.09 -3.96
N CYS A 74 -12.62 -0.91 -4.84
CA CYS A 74 -13.82 -1.59 -5.34
C CYS A 74 -14.27 -2.62 -4.29
N THR A 75 -15.56 -2.59 -3.92
CA THR A 75 -16.08 -3.38 -2.79
C THR A 75 -17.07 -4.47 -3.21
N THR A 76 -17.56 -4.38 -4.45
CA THR A 76 -18.50 -5.32 -5.07
C THR A 76 -17.79 -6.17 -6.12
N HIS A 77 -18.28 -7.40 -6.29
CA HIS A 77 -17.78 -8.31 -7.31
C HIS A 77 -17.90 -7.69 -8.71
N ASP A 78 -19.06 -7.12 -9.05
CA ASP A 78 -19.35 -6.60 -10.39
C ASP A 78 -18.43 -5.44 -10.77
N LEU A 79 -18.12 -4.53 -9.85
CA LEU A 79 -17.20 -3.44 -10.12
C LEU A 79 -15.75 -3.93 -10.24
N CYS A 80 -15.34 -4.89 -9.39
CA CYS A 80 -14.03 -5.53 -9.53
C CYS A 80 -13.91 -6.20 -10.91
N ASP A 81 -14.94 -6.92 -11.34
CA ASP A 81 -15.01 -7.62 -12.61
C ASP A 81 -14.91 -6.66 -13.82
N GLU A 82 -15.66 -5.54 -13.78
CA GLU A 82 -15.58 -4.47 -14.77
C GLU A 82 -14.16 -3.87 -14.86
N VAL A 83 -13.59 -3.46 -13.72
CA VAL A 83 -12.28 -2.82 -13.65
C VAL A 83 -11.16 -3.76 -14.11
N LEU A 84 -11.21 -5.04 -13.73
CA LEU A 84 -10.18 -6.02 -14.09
C LEU A 84 -10.18 -6.39 -15.58
N ARG A 85 -11.31 -6.21 -16.29
CA ARG A 85 -11.41 -6.46 -17.73
C ARG A 85 -11.21 -5.23 -18.59
N ASP A 86 -11.32 -4.04 -18.01
CA ASP A 86 -11.11 -2.79 -18.73
C ASP A 86 -9.62 -2.55 -19.02
N ARG A 87 -9.29 -2.51 -20.32
CA ARG A 87 -7.92 -2.33 -20.83
C ARG A 87 -7.28 -0.99 -20.47
N ARG A 88 -8.06 -0.01 -19.98
CA ARG A 88 -7.55 1.26 -19.46
C ARG A 88 -6.79 1.06 -18.14
N PHE A 89 -7.13 0.02 -17.39
CA PHE A 89 -6.42 -0.36 -16.17
C PHE A 89 -5.37 -1.41 -16.49
N GLY A 90 -4.18 -1.26 -15.89
CA GLY A 90 -3.08 -2.17 -16.11
C GLY A 90 -1.99 -1.99 -15.06
N VAL A 91 -1.14 -3.00 -14.92
CA VAL A 91 -0.04 -2.97 -13.95
C VAL A 91 1.14 -2.23 -14.56
N ARG A 92 1.51 -1.10 -13.96
CA ARG A 92 2.77 -0.40 -14.26
C ARG A 92 3.58 -0.29 -12.99
N LYS A 93 4.86 -0.65 -13.05
CA LYS A 93 5.81 -0.23 -12.02
C LYS A 93 5.87 1.29 -12.09
N SER A 94 5.80 1.96 -10.94
CA SER A 94 5.94 3.41 -10.86
C SER A 94 7.31 3.82 -11.41
N VAL A 95 7.35 4.22 -12.68
CA VAL A 95 8.52 4.90 -13.24
C VAL A 95 8.55 6.28 -12.60
N ARG A 96 9.69 6.62 -12.00
CA ARG A 96 10.02 8.00 -11.65
C ARG A 96 9.98 8.80 -12.95
N VAL A 97 8.91 9.54 -13.20
CA VAL A 97 8.87 10.53 -14.27
C VAL A 97 9.78 11.67 -13.82
N LEU A 98 11.04 11.63 -14.24
CA LEU A 98 11.86 12.84 -14.30
C LEU A 98 11.28 13.64 -15.47
N ARG A 99 10.60 14.75 -15.15
CA ARG A 99 10.34 15.81 -16.12
C ARG A 99 11.57 16.67 -16.25
#